data_AF-A0A078L1R5-F1
#
_entry.id   AF-A0A078L1R5-F1
#
_cell.length_a   1.000
_cell.length_b   1.000
_cell.length_c   1.000
_cell.angle_alpha   90.00
_cell.angle_beta   90.00
_cell.angle_gamma   90.00
#
_symmetry.space_group_name_H-M   'P 1'
#
loop_
_entity.id
_entity.type
_entity.pdbx_description
1 polymer ?
#
loop_
_entity_poly.entity_id
_entity_poly.type
_entity_poly.pdbx_seq_one_letter_code
_entity_poly.pdbx_strand_id
1 'polypeptide(L)'
;MYYQDYLQNKALKSTLRGRLNKQRAVENAPITIRDLIVYPDDAQYSFGESNYTSEHESSADSVNRLTDHIKSLATIANLYHQQAYCEATDGSNYQLKAEYANTITRMSLCEFSLYAKKPLSLDEFSQIVENLSGIARNCHDNVHLLLSSFSVLDKHGKLLNVSIYLQGGENAKVDTVSKGTASAIDVDYQHTAKFSQQTEAEISSKVSSFVASPKATADVIPSNSILEIKTKGGAKYTQAIDVCYDHANHHSRRLLQSVFNAEVETTQFIPEQADHLVTANSVDIYESAKICPYALHVDPRPLLAHDPKNVGSRTDMQLRLSETVLAGVKEEKYGSMKLTQVPGRLLVKNPPFGASYTVKILQERKLGGYVDSLKPKVEAFNSKVMEKTVDSLVTTRFIPGGIDDEDFHQLEDTNARTLIGAFQLIKILARQAEPNIFEYFFNTESYVIKNQAKVIIDNAAQMLDEFDDSKKDFLVSSEPWLKDIQFRLSQIDNGFPYYFMYKMKSALSDFNSLIGQEMALEF
;
A
#
# COMPACT_ATOMS: atom_id res chain seq x y z
N MET A 1 16.15 40.14 5.92
CA MET A 1 14.95 39.83 5.12
C MET A 1 14.96 38.34 4.79
N TYR A 2 16.01 37.85 4.12
CA TYR A 2 16.27 36.42 3.85
C TYR A 2 15.92 35.44 4.97
N TYR A 3 16.42 35.68 6.19
CA TYR A 3 16.18 34.74 7.29
C TYR A 3 14.73 34.72 7.81
N GLN A 4 14.01 35.85 7.73
CA GLN A 4 12.59 35.87 8.06
C GLN A 4 11.78 35.06 7.03
N ASP A 5 12.15 35.13 5.76
CA ASP A 5 11.55 34.35 4.69
C ASP A 5 11.87 32.86 4.83
N TYR A 6 13.11 32.53 5.23
CA TYR A 6 13.50 31.17 5.61
C TYR A 6 12.64 30.62 6.76
N LEU A 7 12.46 31.35 7.86
CA LEU A 7 11.61 30.93 8.98
C LEU A 7 10.15 30.73 8.55
N GLN A 8 9.64 31.60 7.67
CA GLN A 8 8.29 31.47 7.11
C GLN A 8 8.17 30.21 6.23
N ASN A 9 9.15 29.97 5.36
CA ASN A 9 9.19 28.78 4.50
C ASN A 9 9.31 27.50 5.33
N LYS A 10 10.15 27.47 6.38
CA LYS A 10 10.29 26.35 7.30
C LYS A 10 8.98 26.04 8.03
N ALA A 11 8.31 27.08 8.56
CA ALA A 11 7.00 26.94 9.21
C ALA A 11 5.92 26.45 8.22
N LEU A 12 5.93 26.94 6.98
CA LEU A 12 5.03 26.49 5.92
C LEU A 12 5.28 25.03 5.54
N LYS A 13 6.53 24.65 5.25
CA LYS A 13 6.93 23.25 4.95
C LYS A 13 6.51 22.31 6.10
N SER A 14 6.73 22.71 7.35
CA SER A 14 6.28 21.96 8.54
C SER A 14 4.75 21.79 8.60
N THR A 15 4.00 22.87 8.33
CA THR A 15 2.52 22.84 8.29
C THR A 15 2.01 21.93 7.17
N LEU A 16 2.63 21.98 5.99
CA LEU A 16 2.30 21.14 4.83
C LEU A 16 2.57 19.66 5.13
N ARG A 17 3.76 19.33 5.68
CA ARG A 17 4.07 17.97 6.16
C ARG A 17 3.04 17.48 7.17
N GLY A 18 2.63 18.34 8.11
CA GLY A 18 1.58 18.02 9.08
C GLY A 18 0.23 17.67 8.43
N ARG A 19 -0.16 18.41 7.38
CA ARG A 19 -1.38 18.12 6.61
C ARG A 19 -1.27 16.82 5.81
N LEU A 20 -0.16 16.62 5.10
CA LEU A 20 0.09 15.41 4.31
C LEU A 20 0.17 14.17 5.20
N ASN A 21 0.79 14.26 6.37
CA ASN A 21 0.81 13.17 7.35
C ASN A 21 -0.59 12.83 7.88
N LYS A 22 -1.47 13.82 8.10
CA LYS A 22 -2.88 13.56 8.46
C LYS A 22 -3.63 12.86 7.34
N GLN A 23 -3.44 13.28 6.08
CA GLN A 23 -4.02 12.58 4.93
C GLN A 23 -3.50 11.14 4.83
N ARG A 24 -2.18 10.95 4.93
CA ARG A 24 -1.53 9.63 4.91
C ARG A 24 -2.03 8.74 6.05
N ALA A 25 -2.31 9.28 7.23
CA ALA A 25 -2.89 8.52 8.33
C ALA A 25 -4.31 8.00 8.01
N VAL A 26 -5.13 8.79 7.31
CA VAL A 26 -6.45 8.35 6.82
C VAL A 26 -6.29 7.28 5.74
N GLU A 27 -5.40 7.53 4.77
CA GLU A 27 -5.12 6.58 3.67
C GLU A 27 -4.49 5.27 4.17
N ASN A 28 -3.83 5.26 5.32
CA ASN A 28 -3.25 4.05 5.92
C ASN A 28 -4.05 3.55 7.14
N ALA A 29 -5.31 3.96 7.28
CA ALA A 29 -6.20 3.40 8.30
C ALA A 29 -6.33 1.87 8.10
N PRO A 30 -6.42 1.07 9.18
CA PRO A 30 -6.43 -0.39 9.07
C PRO A 30 -7.55 -0.92 8.18
N ILE A 31 -7.21 -1.86 7.29
CA ILE A 31 -8.17 -2.52 6.40
C ILE A 31 -8.37 -3.97 6.84
N THR A 32 -9.62 -4.41 6.77
CA THR A 32 -10.01 -5.80 7.01
C THR A 32 -10.60 -6.38 5.73
N ILE A 33 -10.26 -7.63 5.41
CA ILE A 33 -10.86 -8.37 4.29
C ILE A 33 -11.52 -9.64 4.82
N ARG A 34 -12.74 -9.89 4.35
CA ARG A 34 -13.42 -11.18 4.41
C ARG A 34 -13.41 -11.80 3.02
N ASP A 35 -12.71 -12.91 2.88
CA ASP A 35 -12.60 -13.64 1.62
C ASP A 35 -13.71 -14.71 1.52
N LEU A 36 -14.43 -14.70 0.39
CA LEU A 36 -15.36 -15.73 -0.06
C LEU A 36 -14.68 -16.45 -1.23
N ILE A 37 -14.33 -17.72 -1.05
CA ILE A 37 -13.54 -18.45 -2.05
C ILE A 37 -14.40 -19.50 -2.74
N VAL A 38 -14.46 -19.45 -4.06
CA VAL A 38 -15.16 -20.41 -4.89
C VAL A 38 -14.25 -21.61 -5.16
N TYR A 39 -14.68 -22.79 -4.74
CA TYR A 39 -14.04 -24.06 -5.06
C TYR A 39 -15.01 -24.92 -5.86
N PRO A 40 -14.59 -25.54 -6.97
CA PRO A 40 -15.43 -26.55 -7.62
C PRO A 40 -15.69 -27.71 -6.65
N ASP A 41 -16.80 -28.41 -6.81
CA ASP A 41 -17.11 -29.59 -5.97
C ASP A 41 -16.04 -30.69 -6.10
N ASP A 42 -15.39 -30.76 -7.25
CA ASP A 42 -14.22 -31.60 -7.53
C ASP A 42 -13.21 -30.79 -8.37
N ALA A 43 -11.94 -30.85 -8.01
CA ALA A 43 -10.87 -30.09 -8.65
C ALA A 43 -10.72 -30.36 -10.16
N GLN A 44 -11.12 -31.56 -10.63
CA GLN A 44 -11.12 -31.87 -12.06
C GLN A 44 -12.06 -30.97 -12.89
N TYR A 45 -13.04 -30.34 -12.23
CA TYR A 45 -14.02 -29.45 -12.86
C TYR A 45 -13.68 -27.95 -12.72
N SER A 46 -12.44 -27.62 -12.37
CA SER A 46 -11.97 -26.23 -12.21
C SER A 46 -11.79 -25.45 -13.52
N PHE A 47 -11.96 -26.10 -14.68
CA PHE A 47 -11.68 -25.55 -16.02
C PHE A 47 -12.89 -24.90 -16.70
N GLY A 48 -13.85 -24.40 -15.91
CA GLY A 48 -15.09 -23.83 -16.44
C GLY A 48 -15.84 -24.88 -17.27
N GLU A 49 -16.05 -24.59 -18.54
CA GLU A 49 -16.69 -25.49 -19.51
C GLU A 49 -15.72 -26.05 -20.56
N SER A 50 -14.46 -25.61 -20.55
CA SER A 50 -13.48 -25.99 -21.57
C SER A 50 -13.11 -27.48 -21.56
N ASN A 51 -13.21 -28.13 -20.40
CA ASN A 51 -12.91 -29.56 -20.23
C ASN A 51 -14.17 -30.41 -19.92
N TYR A 52 -15.37 -29.84 -20.11
CA TYR A 52 -16.62 -30.56 -19.87
C TYR A 52 -17.00 -31.41 -21.08
N THR A 53 -16.92 -32.73 -20.93
CA THR A 53 -17.33 -33.71 -21.96
C THR A 53 -18.82 -34.01 -21.96
N SER A 54 -19.57 -33.60 -20.93
CA SER A 54 -21.00 -33.88 -20.88
C SER A 54 -21.76 -32.97 -21.86
N GLU A 55 -22.70 -33.57 -22.61
CA GLU A 55 -23.66 -32.94 -23.51
C GLU A 55 -24.68 -32.04 -22.78
N HIS A 56 -24.26 -31.32 -21.73
CA HIS A 56 -24.86 -30.01 -21.48
C HIS A 56 -24.41 -29.06 -22.59
N GLU A 57 -24.84 -29.38 -23.81
CA GLU A 57 -25.03 -28.44 -24.90
C GLU A 57 -26.17 -27.53 -24.48
N SER A 58 -25.85 -26.58 -23.61
CA SER A 58 -26.65 -25.38 -23.60
C SER A 58 -26.47 -24.78 -24.99
N SER A 59 -27.52 -24.81 -25.80
CA SER A 59 -27.62 -24.04 -27.05
C SER A 59 -27.55 -22.53 -26.80
N ALA A 60 -27.50 -22.11 -25.53
CA ALA A 60 -27.41 -20.73 -25.11
C ALA A 60 -25.99 -20.18 -25.22
N ASP A 61 -25.94 -18.94 -25.67
CA ASP A 61 -24.74 -18.13 -25.83
C ASP A 61 -23.89 -18.07 -24.54
N SER A 62 -22.57 -18.24 -24.70
CA SER A 62 -21.63 -18.34 -23.57
C SER A 62 -21.43 -17.00 -22.85
N VAL A 63 -21.51 -15.87 -23.58
CA VAL A 63 -21.37 -14.52 -23.02
C VAL A 63 -22.49 -14.24 -22.02
N ASN A 64 -23.73 -14.54 -22.40
CA ASN A 64 -24.88 -14.36 -21.52
C ASN A 64 -24.78 -15.23 -20.26
N ARG A 65 -24.42 -16.52 -20.40
CA ARG A 65 -24.30 -17.41 -19.24
C ARG A 65 -23.17 -17.03 -18.30
N LEU A 66 -22.01 -16.61 -18.83
CA LEU A 66 -20.91 -16.06 -18.05
C LEU A 66 -21.36 -14.81 -17.28
N THR A 67 -22.05 -13.89 -17.95
CA THR A 67 -22.57 -12.66 -17.34
C THR A 67 -23.55 -12.99 -16.20
N ASP A 68 -24.53 -13.85 -16.45
CA ASP A 68 -25.53 -14.28 -15.45
C ASP A 68 -24.84 -15.00 -14.27
N HIS A 69 -23.83 -15.83 -14.56
CA HIS A 69 -23.05 -16.51 -13.52
C HIS A 69 -22.30 -15.50 -12.64
N ILE A 70 -21.60 -14.53 -13.23
CA ILE A 70 -20.84 -13.51 -12.47
C ILE A 70 -21.80 -12.62 -11.68
N LYS A 71 -22.95 -12.26 -12.25
CA LYS A 71 -24.01 -11.56 -11.53
C LYS A 71 -24.47 -12.33 -10.31
N SER A 72 -24.68 -13.66 -10.42
CA SER A 72 -25.05 -14.50 -9.27
C SER A 72 -23.97 -14.51 -8.18
N LEU A 73 -22.68 -14.53 -8.55
CA LEU A 73 -21.56 -14.46 -7.61
C LEU A 73 -21.51 -13.10 -6.90
N ALA A 74 -21.71 -12.01 -7.63
CA ALA A 74 -21.79 -10.66 -7.09
C ALA A 74 -22.97 -10.51 -6.13
N THR A 75 -24.14 -11.04 -6.48
CA THR A 75 -25.31 -11.08 -5.58
C THR A 75 -25.02 -11.85 -4.30
N ILE A 76 -24.38 -13.02 -4.38
CA ILE A 76 -24.00 -13.79 -3.19
C ILE A 76 -23.02 -12.98 -2.31
N ALA A 77 -22.01 -12.33 -2.91
CA ALA A 77 -21.06 -11.50 -2.18
C ALA A 77 -21.73 -10.30 -1.49
N ASN A 78 -22.64 -9.62 -2.19
CA ASN A 78 -23.46 -8.54 -1.64
C ASN A 78 -24.27 -9.01 -0.43
N LEU A 79 -24.95 -10.15 -0.52
CA LEU A 79 -25.78 -10.66 0.57
C LEU A 79 -24.97 -10.94 1.84
N TYR A 80 -23.78 -11.54 1.70
CA TYR A 80 -22.89 -11.75 2.84
C TYR A 80 -22.35 -10.43 3.41
N HIS A 81 -21.97 -9.49 2.54
CA HIS A 81 -21.50 -8.16 2.96
C HIS A 81 -22.60 -7.40 3.70
N GLN A 82 -23.81 -7.39 3.16
CA GLN A 82 -24.99 -6.74 3.71
C GLN A 82 -25.34 -7.31 5.09
N GLN A 83 -25.35 -8.64 5.24
CA GLN A 83 -25.62 -9.29 6.52
C GLN A 83 -24.57 -8.94 7.60
N ALA A 84 -23.29 -8.89 7.22
CA ALA A 84 -22.21 -8.69 8.17
C ALA A 84 -22.02 -7.21 8.55
N TYR A 85 -22.10 -6.30 7.58
CA TYR A 85 -21.54 -4.95 7.70
C TYR A 85 -22.52 -3.82 7.43
N CYS A 86 -23.68 -4.12 6.86
CA CYS A 86 -24.69 -3.10 6.57
C CYS A 86 -25.79 -3.08 7.63
N GLU A 87 -26.47 -1.94 7.71
CA GLU A 87 -27.74 -1.77 8.40
C GLU A 87 -28.84 -1.44 7.39
N ALA A 88 -30.06 -1.82 7.73
CA ALA A 88 -31.23 -1.47 6.92
C ALA A 88 -31.55 0.00 7.14
N THR A 89 -31.78 0.73 6.06
CA THR A 89 -32.32 2.10 6.09
C THR A 89 -33.82 2.07 5.78
N ASP A 90 -34.50 3.21 5.84
CA ASP A 90 -35.94 3.28 5.48
C ASP A 90 -36.20 2.67 4.09
N GLY A 91 -37.13 1.71 4.04
CA GLY A 91 -37.45 0.93 2.85
C GLY A 91 -36.65 -0.38 2.73
N SER A 92 -36.35 -0.81 1.49
CA SER A 92 -35.59 -2.02 1.17
C SER A 92 -34.10 -1.75 0.90
N ASN A 93 -33.59 -0.61 1.37
CA ASN A 93 -32.22 -0.15 1.13
C ASN A 93 -31.30 -0.49 2.30
N TYR A 94 -30.00 -0.58 2.00
CA TYR A 94 -28.96 -0.92 2.98
C TYR A 94 -27.81 0.07 2.88
N GLN A 95 -27.24 0.40 4.04
CA GLN A 95 -26.07 1.28 4.16
C GLN A 95 -24.97 0.60 4.95
N LEU A 96 -23.72 0.76 4.52
CA LEU A 96 -22.53 0.29 5.24
C LEU A 96 -22.40 1.06 6.57
N LYS A 97 -22.28 0.34 7.70
CA LYS A 97 -22.08 0.97 9.01
C LYS A 97 -20.69 1.63 9.05
N ALA A 98 -20.60 2.77 9.74
CA ALA A 98 -19.41 3.61 9.75
C ALA A 98 -18.14 2.87 10.24
N GLU A 99 -18.26 1.98 11.22
CA GLU A 99 -17.15 1.19 11.76
C GLU A 99 -16.58 0.15 10.77
N TYR A 100 -17.35 -0.21 9.72
CA TYR A 100 -16.93 -1.13 8.67
C TYR A 100 -16.57 -0.42 7.35
N ALA A 101 -16.40 0.91 7.36
CA ALA A 101 -16.05 1.69 6.17
C ALA A 101 -14.75 1.23 5.48
N ASN A 102 -13.86 0.54 6.21
CA ASN A 102 -12.61 -0.06 5.70
C ASN A 102 -12.62 -1.60 5.69
N THR A 103 -13.81 -2.23 5.67
CA THR A 103 -13.96 -3.68 5.59
C THR A 103 -14.45 -4.10 4.21
N ILE A 104 -13.73 -5.02 3.57
CA ILE A 104 -14.00 -5.52 2.23
C ILE A 104 -14.54 -6.94 2.31
N THR A 105 -15.59 -7.23 1.53
CA THR A 105 -15.98 -8.61 1.20
C THR A 105 -15.51 -8.92 -0.20
N ARG A 106 -14.67 -9.94 -0.38
CA ARG A 106 -14.11 -10.29 -1.70
C ARG A 106 -14.47 -11.71 -2.12
N MET A 107 -15.13 -11.87 -3.26
CA MET A 107 -15.33 -13.17 -3.92
C MET A 107 -14.13 -13.48 -4.81
N SER A 108 -13.50 -14.65 -4.68
CA SER A 108 -12.35 -15.02 -5.50
C SER A 108 -12.51 -16.41 -6.12
N LEU A 109 -12.14 -16.52 -7.40
CA LEU A 109 -12.20 -17.76 -8.16
C LEU A 109 -10.79 -18.26 -8.51
N CYS A 110 -10.66 -19.57 -8.69
CA CYS A 110 -9.42 -20.21 -9.15
C CYS A 110 -9.25 -20.06 -10.67
N GLU A 111 -8.01 -20.13 -11.12
CA GLU A 111 -7.67 -20.05 -12.55
C GLU A 111 -8.49 -21.05 -13.38
N PHE A 112 -8.83 -20.64 -14.62
CA PHE A 112 -9.64 -21.38 -15.60
C PHE A 112 -11.14 -21.52 -15.29
N SER A 113 -11.62 -21.04 -14.15
CA SER A 113 -13.02 -21.22 -13.76
C SER A 113 -14.06 -20.62 -14.72
N LEU A 114 -13.67 -19.63 -15.54
CA LEU A 114 -14.52 -18.93 -16.50
C LEU A 114 -14.16 -19.25 -17.96
N TYR A 115 -13.46 -20.36 -18.22
CA TYR A 115 -13.12 -20.78 -19.58
C TYR A 115 -14.33 -21.40 -20.27
N ALA A 116 -14.78 -20.81 -21.37
CA ALA A 116 -15.84 -21.36 -22.19
C ALA A 116 -15.33 -22.54 -23.05
N LYS A 117 -16.28 -23.30 -23.65
CA LYS A 117 -15.97 -24.42 -24.56
C LYS A 117 -15.08 -24.02 -25.74
N LYS A 118 -15.20 -22.77 -26.20
CA LYS A 118 -14.30 -22.12 -27.16
C LYS A 118 -13.76 -20.85 -26.51
N PRO A 119 -12.55 -20.39 -26.87
CA PRO A 119 -12.07 -19.09 -26.41
C PRO A 119 -13.04 -17.99 -26.84
N LEU A 120 -13.20 -16.98 -25.99
CA LEU A 120 -13.95 -15.78 -26.33
C LEU A 120 -13.17 -15.00 -27.40
N SER A 121 -13.88 -14.47 -28.38
CA SER A 121 -13.35 -13.39 -29.22
C SER A 121 -13.16 -12.10 -28.40
N LEU A 122 -12.38 -11.16 -28.92
CA LEU A 122 -12.23 -9.84 -28.28
C LEU A 122 -13.58 -9.11 -28.13
N ASP A 123 -14.46 -9.20 -29.13
CA ASP A 123 -15.78 -8.54 -29.08
C ASP A 123 -16.67 -9.15 -27.97
N GLU A 124 -16.69 -10.48 -27.85
CA GLU A 124 -17.39 -11.18 -26.77
C GLU A 124 -16.83 -10.81 -25.39
N PHE A 125 -15.50 -10.74 -25.26
CA PHE A 125 -14.86 -10.33 -24.01
C PHE A 125 -15.15 -8.87 -23.66
N SER A 126 -15.12 -7.96 -24.64
CA SER A 126 -15.50 -6.56 -24.46
C SER A 126 -16.95 -6.42 -24.00
N GLN A 127 -17.87 -7.22 -24.55
CA GLN A 127 -19.26 -7.25 -24.10
C GLN A 127 -19.39 -7.72 -22.64
N ILE A 128 -18.61 -8.71 -22.22
CA ILE A 128 -18.56 -9.12 -20.81
C ILE A 128 -18.09 -7.95 -19.93
N VAL A 129 -16.98 -7.29 -20.29
CA VAL A 129 -16.44 -6.16 -19.51
C VAL A 129 -17.45 -5.01 -19.37
N GLU A 130 -18.21 -4.71 -20.42
CA GLU A 130 -19.29 -3.72 -20.38
C GLU A 130 -20.39 -4.13 -19.38
N ASN A 131 -20.86 -5.37 -19.46
CA ASN A 131 -21.85 -5.91 -18.51
C ASN A 131 -21.34 -5.89 -17.06
N LEU A 132 -20.06 -6.21 -16.85
CA LEU A 132 -19.43 -6.18 -15.53
C LEU A 132 -19.41 -4.79 -14.91
N SER A 133 -19.32 -3.73 -15.72
CA SER A 133 -19.42 -2.36 -15.22
C SER A 133 -20.80 -2.08 -14.61
N GLY A 134 -21.86 -2.64 -15.20
CA GLY A 134 -23.21 -2.59 -14.63
C GLY A 134 -23.33 -3.41 -13.34
N ILE A 135 -22.76 -4.61 -13.30
CA ILE A 135 -22.72 -5.46 -12.10
C ILE A 135 -21.96 -4.76 -10.97
N ALA A 136 -20.82 -4.14 -11.26
CA ALA A 136 -19.99 -3.43 -10.28
C ALA A 136 -20.72 -2.27 -9.61
N ARG A 137 -21.45 -1.46 -10.39
CA ARG A 137 -22.27 -0.35 -9.84
C ARG A 137 -23.42 -0.83 -8.95
N ASN A 138 -23.91 -2.05 -9.18
CA ASN A 138 -24.96 -2.66 -8.36
C ASN A 138 -24.40 -3.43 -7.15
N CYS A 139 -23.08 -3.56 -7.04
CA CYS A 139 -22.44 -4.08 -5.83
C CYS A 139 -22.44 -3.02 -4.73
N HIS A 140 -22.50 -3.44 -3.48
CA HIS A 140 -22.31 -2.52 -2.35
C HIS A 140 -20.87 -1.98 -2.34
N ASP A 141 -20.68 -0.81 -1.73
CA ASP A 141 -19.34 -0.29 -1.45
C ASP A 141 -18.51 -1.35 -0.71
N ASN A 142 -17.23 -1.49 -1.09
CA ASN A 142 -16.30 -2.50 -0.56
C ASN A 142 -16.68 -3.97 -0.85
N VAL A 143 -17.57 -4.26 -1.81
CA VAL A 143 -17.76 -5.63 -2.36
C VAL A 143 -16.92 -5.81 -3.62
N HIS A 144 -15.97 -6.74 -3.58
CA HIS A 144 -14.96 -6.93 -4.63
C HIS A 144 -15.05 -8.34 -5.21
N LEU A 145 -14.66 -8.51 -6.48
CA LEU A 145 -14.57 -9.81 -7.12
C LEU A 145 -13.23 -9.97 -7.85
N LEU A 146 -12.51 -11.06 -7.56
CA LEU A 146 -11.42 -11.56 -8.40
C LEU A 146 -11.98 -12.67 -9.30
N LEU A 147 -12.33 -12.31 -10.53
CA LEU A 147 -12.84 -13.19 -11.57
C LEU A 147 -11.65 -13.76 -12.36
N SER A 148 -11.20 -14.95 -12.01
CA SER A 148 -10.03 -15.58 -12.63
C SER A 148 -10.43 -16.92 -13.23
N SER A 149 -10.13 -17.26 -14.47
CA SER A 149 -9.69 -16.41 -15.59
C SER A 149 -10.55 -16.71 -16.81
N PHE A 150 -10.53 -15.83 -17.81
CA PHE A 150 -11.14 -15.99 -19.14
C PHE A 150 -10.09 -16.39 -20.18
N SER A 151 -10.48 -17.21 -21.16
CA SER A 151 -9.69 -17.50 -22.35
C SER A 151 -10.14 -16.58 -23.48
N VAL A 152 -9.25 -15.71 -23.95
CA VAL A 152 -9.57 -14.68 -24.97
C VAL A 152 -8.64 -14.84 -26.16
N LEU A 153 -9.20 -14.94 -27.36
CA LEU A 153 -8.44 -15.00 -28.60
C LEU A 153 -8.21 -13.59 -29.13
N ASP A 154 -6.95 -13.20 -29.29
CA ASP A 154 -6.63 -11.91 -29.91
C ASP A 154 -6.79 -11.95 -31.44
N LYS A 155 -6.65 -10.79 -32.07
CA LYS A 155 -6.74 -10.65 -33.53
C LYS A 155 -5.67 -11.40 -34.33
N HIS A 156 -4.60 -11.85 -33.68
CA HIS A 156 -3.50 -12.62 -34.27
C HIS A 156 -3.66 -14.13 -34.04
N GLY A 157 -4.78 -14.57 -33.44
CA GLY A 157 -5.02 -15.98 -33.13
C GLY A 157 -4.24 -16.47 -31.91
N LYS A 158 -3.69 -15.55 -31.10
CA LYS A 158 -2.99 -15.87 -29.86
C LYS A 158 -3.97 -15.90 -28.69
N LEU A 159 -3.82 -16.92 -27.86
CA LEU A 159 -4.66 -17.12 -26.69
C LEU A 159 -4.12 -16.32 -25.48
N LEU A 160 -5.01 -15.55 -24.86
CA LEU A 160 -4.76 -14.71 -23.69
C LEU A 160 -5.51 -15.27 -22.49
N ASN A 161 -4.83 -15.36 -21.35
CA ASN A 161 -5.45 -15.69 -20.07
C ASN A 161 -5.62 -14.37 -19.33
N VAL A 162 -6.89 -13.97 -19.15
CA VAL A 162 -7.24 -12.66 -18.60
C VAL A 162 -8.08 -12.87 -17.34
N SER A 163 -7.63 -12.35 -16.23
CA SER A 163 -8.40 -12.19 -15.00
C SER A 163 -8.96 -10.77 -14.92
N ILE A 164 -10.07 -10.62 -14.19
CA ILE A 164 -10.70 -9.33 -13.95
C ILE A 164 -10.81 -9.12 -12.44
N TYR A 165 -10.38 -7.95 -11.98
CA TYR A 165 -10.62 -7.47 -10.62
C TYR A 165 -11.70 -6.38 -10.65
N LEU A 166 -12.83 -6.65 -10.02
CA LEU A 166 -13.99 -5.79 -9.97
C LEU A 166 -14.13 -5.18 -8.57
N GLN A 167 -14.24 -3.86 -8.51
CA GLN A 167 -14.49 -3.08 -7.31
C GLN A 167 -15.93 -2.56 -7.37
N GLY A 168 -16.74 -2.89 -6.37
CA GLY A 168 -18.15 -2.52 -6.28
C GLY A 168 -18.39 -1.17 -5.60
N GLY A 169 -19.60 -0.63 -5.81
CA GLY A 169 -20.08 0.58 -5.16
C GLY A 169 -20.09 1.82 -6.05
N GLU A 170 -20.09 2.99 -5.42
CA GLU A 170 -20.21 4.29 -6.11
C GLU A 170 -19.04 4.54 -7.06
N ASN A 171 -17.83 4.17 -6.64
CA ASN A 171 -16.60 4.29 -7.43
C ASN A 171 -16.26 2.97 -8.12
N ALA A 172 -17.26 2.30 -8.68
CA ALA A 172 -17.10 1.01 -9.33
C ALA A 172 -15.99 1.03 -10.39
N LYS A 173 -15.14 0.01 -10.38
CA LYS A 173 -13.99 -0.10 -11.27
C LYS A 173 -13.79 -1.54 -11.73
N VAL A 174 -13.41 -1.71 -12.99
CA VAL A 174 -13.09 -3.00 -13.60
C VAL A 174 -11.66 -2.93 -14.11
N ASP A 175 -10.77 -3.68 -13.47
CA ASP A 175 -9.35 -3.78 -13.82
C ASP A 175 -9.08 -5.15 -14.46
N THR A 176 -8.33 -5.18 -15.55
CA THR A 176 -7.91 -6.41 -16.23
C THR A 176 -6.47 -6.77 -15.87
N VAL A 177 -6.22 -8.05 -15.64
CA VAL A 177 -4.88 -8.60 -15.36
C VAL A 177 -4.65 -9.78 -16.28
N SER A 178 -3.62 -9.73 -17.11
CA SER A 178 -3.31 -10.78 -18.05
C SER A 178 -2.08 -11.57 -17.62
N LYS A 179 -2.19 -12.90 -17.72
CA LYS A 179 -1.15 -13.84 -17.32
C LYS A 179 0.09 -13.69 -18.20
N GLY A 180 1.21 -13.33 -17.61
CA GLY A 180 2.48 -13.13 -18.34
C GLY A 180 3.14 -14.44 -18.79
N THR A 181 3.04 -15.48 -17.96
CA THR A 181 3.84 -16.71 -18.09
C THR A 181 2.99 -17.93 -18.38
N ALA A 182 3.28 -18.64 -19.49
CA ALA A 182 2.58 -19.87 -19.85
C ALA A 182 2.81 -21.02 -18.85
N SER A 183 1.89 -21.98 -18.82
CA SER A 183 1.94 -23.18 -17.99
C SER A 183 1.73 -24.46 -18.80
N ALA A 184 2.33 -25.56 -18.38
CA ALA A 184 2.11 -26.88 -18.99
C ALA A 184 0.67 -27.40 -18.83
N ILE A 185 -0.07 -26.88 -17.84
CA ILE A 185 -1.47 -27.25 -17.55
C ILE A 185 -2.49 -26.29 -18.18
N ASP A 186 -2.04 -25.32 -18.98
CA ASP A 186 -2.95 -24.43 -19.69
C ASP A 186 -3.84 -25.22 -20.66
N VAL A 187 -5.09 -24.79 -20.79
CA VAL A 187 -6.06 -25.41 -21.70
C VAL A 187 -5.61 -25.27 -23.14
N ASP A 188 -5.59 -26.38 -23.87
CA ASP A 188 -5.28 -26.43 -25.30
C ASP A 188 -6.58 -26.43 -26.11
N TYR A 189 -6.87 -25.31 -26.80
CA TYR A 189 -7.99 -25.23 -27.72
C TYR A 189 -7.55 -25.63 -29.13
N GLN A 190 -8.31 -26.50 -29.78
CA GLN A 190 -8.01 -26.96 -31.13
C GLN A 190 -7.81 -25.76 -32.08
N HIS A 191 -6.72 -25.82 -32.87
CA HIS A 191 -6.34 -24.80 -33.84
C HIS A 191 -5.96 -23.43 -33.27
N THR A 192 -5.62 -23.34 -31.98
CA THR A 192 -5.05 -22.14 -31.38
C THR A 192 -3.57 -22.34 -31.04
N ALA A 193 -2.79 -21.27 -31.05
CA ALA A 193 -1.46 -21.31 -30.44
C ALA A 193 -1.61 -21.39 -28.92
N LYS A 194 -0.71 -22.11 -28.24
CA LYS A 194 -0.64 -22.12 -26.76
C LYS A 194 -0.49 -20.69 -26.22
N PHE A 195 -0.95 -20.45 -25.00
CA PHE A 195 -0.77 -19.17 -24.31
C PHE A 195 0.69 -18.73 -24.40
N SER A 196 0.94 -17.51 -24.89
CA SER A 196 2.33 -17.02 -25.06
C SER A 196 2.47 -15.52 -24.78
N GLN A 197 2.09 -15.01 -23.61
CA GLN A 197 2.16 -13.55 -23.41
C GLN A 197 3.58 -13.01 -23.34
N GLN A 198 4.53 -13.76 -22.76
CA GLN A 198 5.95 -13.43 -22.77
C GLN A 198 6.77 -14.67 -23.14
N THR A 199 7.77 -14.51 -23.99
CA THR A 199 8.84 -15.51 -24.12
C THR A 199 9.79 -15.36 -22.93
N GLU A 200 10.49 -16.42 -22.50
CA GLU A 200 11.46 -16.33 -21.38
C GLU A 200 12.54 -15.24 -21.59
N ALA A 201 12.78 -14.83 -22.85
CA ALA A 201 13.68 -13.74 -23.21
C ALA A 201 13.11 -12.33 -22.97
N GLU A 202 11.79 -12.19 -22.78
CA GLU A 202 11.05 -10.92 -22.74
C GLU A 202 10.27 -10.73 -21.44
N ILE A 203 10.71 -11.35 -20.35
CA ILE A 203 10.08 -11.17 -19.05
C ILE A 203 10.34 -9.75 -18.53
N SER A 204 9.59 -8.79 -19.07
CA SER A 204 9.80 -7.36 -18.84
C SER A 204 9.17 -6.91 -17.52
N SER A 205 9.78 -5.91 -16.88
CA SER A 205 9.21 -5.18 -15.75
C SER A 205 8.20 -4.11 -16.19
N LYS A 206 7.62 -4.23 -17.40
CA LYS A 206 6.64 -3.27 -17.92
C LYS A 206 5.23 -3.83 -17.78
N VAL A 207 4.28 -2.94 -17.49
CA VAL A 207 2.84 -3.22 -17.54
C VAL A 207 2.53 -3.84 -18.91
N SER A 208 1.95 -5.04 -18.91
CA SER A 208 1.55 -5.69 -20.16
C SER A 208 0.32 -4.98 -20.72
N SER A 209 0.15 -4.98 -22.03
CA SER A 209 -1.07 -4.46 -22.64
C SER A 209 -1.41 -5.21 -23.91
N PHE A 210 -2.71 -5.26 -24.27
CA PHE A 210 -3.17 -5.90 -25.49
C PHE A 210 -4.23 -5.05 -26.19
N VAL A 211 -4.32 -5.14 -27.52
CA VAL A 211 -5.18 -4.27 -28.35
C VAL A 211 -6.56 -4.92 -28.54
N ALA A 212 -7.63 -4.23 -28.13
CA ALA A 212 -8.98 -4.78 -28.13
C ALA A 212 -9.74 -4.65 -29.47
N SER A 213 -9.36 -3.74 -30.36
CA SER A 213 -10.18 -3.40 -31.55
C SER A 213 -9.41 -3.43 -32.89
N PRO A 214 -10.12 -3.71 -34.01
CA PRO A 214 -9.55 -3.79 -35.36
C PRO A 214 -9.17 -2.44 -35.97
N LYS A 215 -9.58 -1.31 -35.38
CA LYS A 215 -9.15 0.02 -35.84
C LYS A 215 -7.73 0.30 -35.33
N ALA A 216 -6.81 0.76 -36.18
CA ALA A 216 -5.41 1.03 -35.80
C ALA A 216 -5.22 2.11 -34.70
N THR A 217 -6.31 2.75 -34.25
CA THR A 217 -6.38 3.70 -33.14
C THR A 217 -7.04 3.11 -31.88
N ALA A 218 -7.19 1.78 -31.80
CA ALA A 218 -7.96 1.06 -30.78
C ALA A 218 -7.37 1.08 -29.38
N ASP A 219 -8.29 1.07 -28.40
CA ASP A 219 -8.04 1.00 -26.97
C ASP A 219 -7.07 -0.13 -26.60
N VAL A 220 -5.89 0.28 -26.14
CA VAL A 220 -4.92 -0.59 -25.48
C VAL A 220 -5.51 -0.95 -24.12
N ILE A 221 -5.86 -2.21 -23.89
CA ILE A 221 -6.30 -2.68 -22.57
C ILE A 221 -5.05 -2.78 -21.69
N PRO A 222 -4.91 -1.94 -20.65
CA PRO A 222 -3.81 -2.04 -19.73
C PRO A 222 -3.98 -3.29 -18.85
N SER A 223 -2.93 -4.09 -18.73
CA SER A 223 -2.86 -5.25 -17.85
C SER A 223 -1.86 -4.97 -16.76
N ASN A 224 -2.37 -4.60 -15.58
CA ASN A 224 -1.55 -4.26 -14.44
C ASN A 224 -1.85 -5.20 -13.27
N SER A 225 -0.86 -5.98 -12.87
CA SER A 225 -1.00 -6.91 -11.75
C SER A 225 -0.83 -6.24 -10.38
N ILE A 226 -0.47 -4.95 -10.34
CA ILE A 226 -0.36 -4.12 -9.13
C ILE A 226 -1.40 -3.01 -9.18
N LEU A 227 -2.43 -3.11 -8.35
CA LEU A 227 -3.53 -2.14 -8.28
C LEU A 227 -3.47 -1.34 -6.98
N GLU A 228 -3.76 -0.03 -7.04
CA GLU A 228 -4.11 0.75 -5.84
C GLU A 228 -5.62 0.63 -5.62
N ILE A 229 -6.01 0.16 -4.44
CA ILE A 229 -7.40 -0.02 -4.05
C ILE A 229 -7.72 0.98 -2.93
N LYS A 230 -8.88 1.64 -3.01
CA LYS A 230 -9.38 2.57 -2.00
C LYS A 230 -10.74 2.12 -1.47
N THR A 231 -10.86 1.99 -0.15
CA THR A 231 -12.13 1.66 0.52
C THR A 231 -13.06 2.87 0.58
N LYS A 232 -14.34 2.64 0.91
CA LYS A 232 -15.31 3.72 1.17
C LYS A 232 -14.85 4.68 2.26
N GLY A 233 -14.20 4.18 3.32
CA GLY A 233 -13.64 4.98 4.40
C GLY A 233 -12.37 5.75 4.04
N GLY A 234 -11.86 5.59 2.81
CA GLY A 234 -10.71 6.33 2.30
C GLY A 234 -9.35 5.69 2.55
N ALA A 235 -9.30 4.55 3.25
CA ALA A 235 -8.08 3.76 3.39
C ALA A 235 -7.68 3.16 2.04
N LYS A 236 -6.37 3.01 1.83
CA LYS A 236 -5.78 2.50 0.60
C LYS A 236 -4.86 1.31 0.88
N TYR A 237 -4.74 0.42 -0.09
CA TYR A 237 -3.75 -0.65 -0.09
C TYR A 237 -3.30 -1.01 -1.51
N THR A 238 -2.12 -1.61 -1.60
CA THR A 238 -1.62 -2.21 -2.84
C THR A 238 -2.13 -3.63 -2.97
N GLN A 239 -2.84 -3.92 -4.06
CA GLN A 239 -3.30 -5.27 -4.41
C GLN A 239 -2.39 -5.83 -5.52
N ALA A 240 -1.62 -6.86 -5.19
CA ALA A 240 -0.96 -7.71 -6.19
C ALA A 240 -1.88 -8.86 -6.60
N ILE A 241 -1.88 -9.22 -7.89
CA ILE A 241 -2.62 -10.35 -8.46
C ILE A 241 -1.69 -11.12 -9.39
N ASP A 242 -1.21 -12.28 -8.96
CA ASP A 242 -0.48 -13.19 -9.85
C ASP A 242 -1.42 -14.30 -10.35
N VAL A 243 -1.31 -14.63 -11.63
CA VAL A 243 -2.01 -15.77 -12.23
C VAL A 243 -1.02 -16.91 -12.42
N CYS A 244 -1.19 -17.99 -11.65
CA CYS A 244 -0.40 -19.21 -11.78
C CYS A 244 1.12 -18.95 -11.68
N TYR A 245 1.88 -19.36 -12.70
CA TYR A 245 3.34 -19.21 -12.77
C TYR A 245 3.86 -17.77 -12.77
N ASP A 246 3.01 -16.75 -12.94
CA ASP A 246 3.42 -15.36 -12.71
C ASP A 246 3.96 -15.15 -11.30
N HIS A 247 3.41 -15.89 -10.34
CA HIS A 247 3.88 -15.88 -8.96
C HIS A 247 5.30 -16.45 -8.86
N ALA A 248 5.54 -17.65 -9.40
CA ALA A 248 6.87 -18.25 -9.42
C ALA A 248 7.92 -17.37 -10.13
N ASN A 249 7.49 -16.57 -11.09
CA ASN A 249 8.33 -15.63 -11.84
C ASN A 249 8.40 -14.22 -11.23
N HIS A 250 7.93 -14.04 -9.99
CA HIS A 250 7.98 -12.77 -9.27
C HIS A 250 7.36 -11.59 -10.06
N HIS A 251 6.33 -11.82 -10.88
CA HIS A 251 5.82 -10.83 -11.83
C HIS A 251 5.37 -9.54 -11.12
N SER A 252 4.36 -9.64 -10.23
CA SER A 252 3.87 -8.50 -9.45
C SER A 252 4.96 -7.84 -8.61
N ARG A 253 5.85 -8.65 -8.01
CA ARG A 253 6.97 -8.14 -7.21
C ARG A 253 7.95 -7.30 -8.04
N ARG A 254 8.30 -7.74 -9.25
CA ARG A 254 9.19 -6.99 -10.15
C ARG A 254 8.54 -5.72 -10.67
N LEU A 255 7.24 -5.75 -10.97
CA LEU A 255 6.48 -4.55 -11.32
C LEU A 255 6.52 -3.52 -10.19
N LEU A 256 6.21 -3.93 -8.95
CA LEU A 256 6.29 -3.06 -7.79
C LEU A 256 7.72 -2.51 -7.58
N GLN A 257 8.74 -3.34 -7.74
CA GLN A 257 10.13 -2.90 -7.62
C GLN A 257 10.54 -1.89 -8.70
N SER A 258 9.98 -2.00 -9.91
CA SER A 258 10.24 -1.03 -10.98
C SER A 258 9.71 0.36 -10.64
N VAL A 259 8.59 0.45 -9.90
CA VAL A 259 8.04 1.71 -9.40
C VAL A 259 9.02 2.38 -8.43
N PHE A 260 9.68 1.62 -7.56
CA PHE A 260 10.66 2.17 -6.62
C PHE A 260 11.92 2.72 -7.29
N ASN A 261 12.29 2.15 -8.45
CA ASN A 261 13.50 2.52 -9.19
C ASN A 261 13.25 3.63 -10.21
N ALA A 262 11.99 3.90 -10.56
CA ALA A 262 11.65 5.02 -11.42
C ALA A 262 11.95 6.36 -10.73
N GLU A 263 12.30 7.37 -11.51
CA GLU A 263 12.35 8.73 -11.01
C GLU A 263 10.99 9.11 -10.44
N VAL A 264 10.97 9.70 -9.24
CA VAL A 264 9.72 10.02 -8.54
C VAL A 264 9.10 11.22 -9.24
N GLU A 265 8.39 10.98 -10.34
CA GLU A 265 7.63 12.01 -11.04
C GLU A 265 6.29 12.29 -10.35
N THR A 266 5.78 11.32 -9.59
CA THR A 266 4.48 11.35 -8.93
C THR A 266 4.49 12.10 -7.58
N THR A 267 3.35 12.68 -7.24
CA THR A 267 3.02 13.23 -5.90
C THR A 267 2.19 12.26 -5.06
N GLN A 268 1.93 11.05 -5.57
CA GLN A 268 1.11 10.05 -4.90
C GLN A 268 1.97 9.10 -4.07
N PHE A 269 1.58 8.92 -2.80
CA PHE A 269 2.18 7.93 -1.92
C PHE A 269 1.78 6.52 -2.33
N ILE A 270 2.70 5.58 -2.17
CA ILE A 270 2.39 4.15 -2.21
C ILE A 270 1.73 3.77 -0.88
N PRO A 271 0.56 3.09 -0.88
CA PRO A 271 -0.07 2.63 0.34
C PRO A 271 0.87 1.74 1.18
N GLU A 272 0.83 1.84 2.50
CA GLU A 272 1.70 1.06 3.40
C GLU A 272 1.19 -0.36 3.65
N GLN A 273 -0.10 -0.57 3.42
CA GLN A 273 -0.75 -1.88 3.49
C GLN A 273 -0.71 -2.55 2.11
N ALA A 274 -0.56 -3.87 2.10
CA ALA A 274 -0.50 -4.66 0.88
C ALA A 274 -1.24 -5.99 1.01
N ASP A 275 -1.86 -6.41 -0.07
CA ASP A 275 -2.49 -7.71 -0.24
C ASP A 275 -1.96 -8.38 -1.50
N HIS A 276 -1.84 -9.71 -1.47
CA HIS A 276 -1.34 -10.49 -2.60
C HIS A 276 -2.29 -11.66 -2.85
N LEU A 277 -2.91 -11.65 -4.02
CA LEU A 277 -3.75 -12.73 -4.53
C LEU A 277 -2.95 -13.57 -5.51
N VAL A 278 -3.02 -14.89 -5.35
CA VAL A 278 -2.51 -15.84 -6.34
C VAL A 278 -3.67 -16.72 -6.75
N THR A 279 -4.14 -16.56 -7.98
CA THR A 279 -5.17 -17.44 -8.56
C THR A 279 -4.50 -18.47 -9.45
N ALA A 280 -4.76 -19.75 -9.19
CA ALA A 280 -4.05 -20.83 -9.84
C ALA A 280 -4.89 -22.10 -9.93
N ASN A 281 -4.38 -23.09 -10.65
CA ASN A 281 -4.93 -24.44 -10.67
C ASN A 281 -3.93 -25.49 -10.12
N SER A 282 -2.63 -25.17 -10.10
CA SER A 282 -1.59 -26.11 -9.66
C SER A 282 -0.24 -25.49 -9.26
N VAL A 283 -0.20 -24.21 -8.87
CA VAL A 283 1.09 -23.56 -8.56
C VAL A 283 1.34 -23.54 -7.07
N ASP A 284 2.61 -23.68 -6.67
CA ASP A 284 3.01 -23.43 -5.29
C ASP A 284 3.17 -21.94 -5.01
N ILE A 285 3.06 -21.58 -3.74
CA ILE A 285 3.35 -20.24 -3.26
C ILE A 285 4.85 -20.14 -2.95
N TYR A 286 5.53 -19.19 -3.58
CA TYR A 286 6.96 -18.94 -3.43
C TYR A 286 7.16 -17.75 -2.50
N GLU A 287 7.74 -17.97 -1.31
CA GLU A 287 7.98 -16.90 -0.33
C GLU A 287 8.76 -15.71 -0.89
N SER A 288 9.73 -15.97 -1.77
CA SER A 288 10.55 -14.95 -2.43
C SER A 288 9.78 -14.09 -3.45
N ALA A 289 8.62 -14.56 -3.91
CA ALA A 289 7.73 -13.84 -4.83
C ALA A 289 6.68 -12.98 -4.13
N LYS A 290 6.41 -13.24 -2.84
CA LYS A 290 5.43 -12.47 -2.06
C LYS A 290 5.81 -10.99 -1.97
N ILE A 291 4.80 -10.12 -2.02
CA ILE A 291 4.96 -8.70 -1.69
C ILE A 291 4.57 -8.37 -0.25
N CYS A 292 3.74 -9.20 0.38
CA CYS A 292 3.34 -9.09 1.78
C CYS A 292 3.44 -10.46 2.49
N PRO A 293 3.44 -10.52 3.83
CA PRO A 293 3.67 -11.78 4.56
C PRO A 293 2.64 -12.90 4.32
N TYR A 294 1.48 -12.57 3.75
CA TYR A 294 0.39 -13.49 3.46
C TYR A 294 -0.07 -13.32 2.00
N ALA A 295 -0.02 -14.39 1.22
CA ALA A 295 -0.61 -14.41 -0.11
C ALA A 295 -1.84 -15.33 -0.09
N LEU A 296 -3.00 -14.81 -0.45
CA LEU A 296 -4.20 -15.63 -0.57
C LEU A 296 -4.08 -16.51 -1.81
N HIS A 297 -3.98 -17.82 -1.60
CA HIS A 297 -3.89 -18.79 -2.69
C HIS A 297 -5.28 -19.35 -3.02
N VAL A 298 -5.75 -19.05 -4.23
CA VAL A 298 -7.05 -19.50 -4.74
C VAL A 298 -6.80 -20.61 -5.75
N ASP A 299 -6.76 -21.85 -5.25
CA ASP A 299 -6.47 -23.07 -5.99
C ASP A 299 -7.59 -24.10 -5.77
N PRO A 300 -8.04 -24.86 -6.78
CA PRO A 300 -9.13 -25.83 -6.62
C PRO A 300 -8.82 -26.98 -5.66
N ARG A 301 -7.56 -27.17 -5.25
CA ARG A 301 -7.10 -28.22 -4.32
C ARG A 301 -6.53 -27.59 -3.04
N PRO A 302 -7.37 -26.95 -2.20
CA PRO A 302 -6.91 -26.17 -1.05
C PRO A 302 -6.15 -27.00 0.01
N LEU A 303 -6.33 -28.32 0.05
CA LEU A 303 -5.63 -29.21 0.98
C LEU A 303 -4.22 -29.58 0.51
N LEU A 304 -3.94 -29.43 -0.78
CA LEU A 304 -2.62 -29.67 -1.37
C LEU A 304 -1.83 -28.36 -1.52
N ALA A 305 -2.47 -27.22 -1.33
CA ALA A 305 -1.80 -25.92 -1.37
C ALA A 305 -0.70 -25.84 -0.30
N HIS A 306 0.54 -25.67 -0.73
CA HIS A 306 1.73 -25.72 0.10
C HIS A 306 1.98 -24.46 0.97
N ASP A 307 1.02 -23.52 1.08
CA ASP A 307 1.12 -22.40 2.03
C ASP A 307 0.33 -22.73 3.32
N PRO A 308 1.02 -23.02 4.44
CA PRO A 308 0.38 -23.34 5.71
C PRO A 308 -0.56 -22.24 6.22
N LYS A 309 -0.33 -20.98 5.83
CA LYS A 309 -1.18 -19.86 6.23
C LYS A 309 -2.54 -19.89 5.53
N ASN A 310 -2.60 -20.35 4.27
CA ASN A 310 -3.86 -20.54 3.56
C ASN A 310 -4.65 -21.72 4.13
N VAL A 311 -3.96 -22.82 4.46
CA VAL A 311 -4.58 -23.99 5.11
C VAL A 311 -5.07 -23.65 6.51
N GLY A 312 -4.33 -22.80 7.24
CA GLY A 312 -4.67 -22.33 8.59
C GLY A 312 -5.79 -21.28 8.64
N SER A 313 -6.20 -20.71 7.51
CA SER A 313 -7.28 -19.73 7.44
C SER A 313 -8.59 -20.34 7.93
N ARG A 314 -9.10 -19.81 9.04
CA ARG A 314 -10.29 -20.31 9.71
C ARG A 314 -11.54 -19.96 8.90
N THR A 315 -12.42 -20.93 8.74
CA THR A 315 -13.75 -20.73 8.17
C THR A 315 -14.65 -20.05 9.20
N ASP A 316 -15.47 -19.08 8.77
CA ASP A 316 -16.50 -18.50 9.61
C ASP A 316 -17.73 -19.43 9.66
N MET A 317 -17.85 -20.20 10.74
CA MET A 317 -18.93 -21.17 10.91
C MET A 317 -20.28 -20.55 11.29
N GLN A 318 -20.28 -19.27 11.66
CA GLN A 318 -21.44 -18.54 12.19
C GLN A 318 -22.14 -17.72 11.11
N LEU A 319 -21.39 -17.12 10.17
CA LEU A 319 -21.98 -16.33 9.09
C LEU A 319 -22.76 -17.23 8.11
N ARG A 320 -24.07 -17.00 8.00
CA ARG A 320 -24.99 -17.84 7.24
C ARG A 320 -26.13 -17.02 6.64
N LEU A 321 -26.37 -17.17 5.35
CA LEU A 321 -27.55 -16.62 4.69
C LEU A 321 -28.80 -17.46 5.04
N SER A 322 -29.93 -16.80 5.25
CA SER A 322 -31.20 -17.48 5.49
C SER A 322 -31.77 -18.09 4.20
N GLU A 323 -32.60 -19.12 4.33
CA GLU A 323 -33.24 -19.76 3.17
C GLU A 323 -34.10 -18.79 2.35
N THR A 324 -34.79 -17.86 3.02
CA THR A 324 -35.58 -16.81 2.36
C THR A 324 -34.71 -15.89 1.50
N VAL A 325 -33.54 -15.50 2.01
CA VAL A 325 -32.58 -14.67 1.25
C VAL A 325 -32.04 -15.45 0.05
N LEU A 326 -31.68 -16.72 0.24
CA LEU A 326 -31.18 -17.58 -0.84
C LEU A 326 -32.23 -17.87 -1.92
N ALA A 327 -33.51 -17.94 -1.55
CA ALA A 327 -34.60 -18.13 -2.52
C ALA A 327 -34.70 -16.96 -3.50
N GLY A 328 -34.38 -15.73 -3.06
CA GLY A 328 -34.39 -14.52 -3.91
C GLY A 328 -33.22 -14.41 -4.89
N VAL A 329 -32.19 -15.26 -4.78
CA VAL A 329 -31.03 -15.26 -5.71
C VAL A 329 -31.33 -16.02 -7.00
N LYS A 330 -32.32 -16.91 -6.99
CA LYS A 330 -32.63 -17.76 -8.14
C LYS A 330 -33.20 -16.91 -9.27
N GLU A 331 -32.46 -16.82 -10.37
CA GLU A 331 -33.03 -16.30 -11.60
C GLU A 331 -34.04 -17.31 -12.16
N GLU A 332 -35.23 -16.84 -12.53
CA GLU A 332 -36.28 -17.68 -13.12
C GLU A 332 -35.76 -18.47 -14.35
N LYS A 333 -34.82 -17.87 -15.08
CA LYS A 333 -34.12 -18.47 -16.23
C LYS A 333 -33.35 -19.75 -15.89
N TYR A 334 -32.83 -19.87 -14.66
CA TYR A 334 -32.02 -21.00 -14.21
C TYR A 334 -32.69 -21.74 -13.04
N GLY A 335 -33.95 -22.15 -13.22
CA GLY A 335 -34.74 -22.83 -12.17
C GLY A 335 -34.12 -24.13 -11.61
N SER A 336 -33.12 -24.71 -12.29
CA SER A 336 -32.35 -25.87 -11.81
C SER A 336 -31.24 -25.51 -10.82
N MET A 337 -30.86 -24.23 -10.70
CA MET A 337 -29.86 -23.73 -9.76
C MET A 337 -30.38 -23.87 -8.32
N LYS A 338 -29.57 -24.50 -7.46
CA LYS A 338 -29.89 -24.67 -6.04
C LYS A 338 -28.76 -24.15 -5.17
N LEU A 339 -29.13 -23.27 -4.24
CA LEU A 339 -28.24 -22.72 -3.23
C LEU A 339 -28.60 -23.37 -1.88
N THR A 340 -27.60 -23.89 -1.17
CA THR A 340 -27.81 -24.55 0.13
C THR A 340 -26.75 -24.07 1.11
N GLN A 341 -27.18 -23.33 2.13
CA GLN A 341 -26.30 -22.93 3.22
C GLN A 341 -25.95 -24.14 4.08
N VAL A 342 -24.67 -24.34 4.34
CA VAL A 342 -24.19 -25.25 5.38
C VAL A 342 -23.21 -24.50 6.28
N PRO A 343 -22.82 -25.03 7.45
CA PRO A 343 -21.86 -24.35 8.33
C PRO A 343 -20.56 -24.02 7.58
N GLY A 344 -20.21 -22.73 7.53
CA GLY A 344 -18.94 -22.25 6.94
C GLY A 344 -18.86 -22.18 5.42
N ARG A 345 -19.90 -22.60 4.69
CA ARG A 345 -19.89 -22.58 3.22
C ARG A 345 -21.29 -22.58 2.61
N LEU A 346 -21.38 -22.07 1.39
CA LEU A 346 -22.58 -22.12 0.56
C LEU A 346 -22.36 -23.11 -0.59
N LEU A 347 -23.23 -24.10 -0.72
CA LEU A 347 -23.21 -25.03 -1.85
C LEU A 347 -24.06 -24.45 -2.99
N VAL A 348 -23.52 -24.43 -4.20
CA VAL A 348 -24.21 -23.98 -5.42
C VAL A 348 -24.21 -25.10 -6.43
N LYS A 349 -25.40 -25.67 -6.68
CA LYS A 349 -25.61 -26.74 -7.66
C LYS A 349 -26.21 -26.16 -8.93
N ASN A 350 -25.74 -26.66 -10.08
CA ASN A 350 -26.18 -26.27 -11.43
C ASN A 350 -26.17 -24.74 -11.64
N PRO A 351 -25.02 -24.07 -11.44
CA PRO A 351 -24.94 -22.64 -11.73
C PRO A 351 -25.17 -22.33 -13.22
N PRO A 352 -25.38 -21.05 -13.58
CA PRO A 352 -25.57 -20.65 -14.98
C PRO A 352 -24.42 -21.05 -15.92
N PHE A 353 -23.19 -21.16 -15.39
CA PHE A 353 -21.98 -21.49 -16.13
C PHE A 353 -21.08 -22.44 -15.31
N GLY A 354 -20.48 -23.42 -15.99
CA GLY A 354 -19.50 -24.33 -15.40
C GLY A 354 -20.08 -25.36 -14.41
N ALA A 355 -19.19 -25.87 -13.56
CA ALA A 355 -19.47 -26.93 -12.59
C ALA A 355 -20.26 -26.45 -11.38
N SER A 356 -20.90 -27.39 -10.67
CA SER A 356 -21.32 -27.12 -9.28
C SER A 356 -20.11 -26.79 -8.41
N TYR A 357 -20.30 -25.85 -7.47
CA TYR A 357 -19.22 -25.32 -6.64
C TYR A 357 -19.68 -25.03 -5.21
N THR A 358 -18.70 -24.77 -4.37
CA THR A 358 -18.84 -24.36 -2.99
C THR A 358 -18.18 -23.01 -2.78
N VAL A 359 -18.88 -22.07 -2.15
CA VAL A 359 -18.29 -20.82 -1.63
C VAL A 359 -17.88 -21.04 -0.18
N LYS A 360 -16.58 -21.11 0.10
CA LYS A 360 -16.04 -21.16 1.47
C LYS A 360 -15.96 -19.74 2.03
N ILE A 361 -16.46 -19.55 3.26
CA ILE A 361 -16.51 -18.25 3.92
C ILE A 361 -15.37 -18.18 4.93
N LEU A 362 -14.36 -17.36 4.68
CA LEU A 362 -13.26 -17.22 5.64
C LEU A 362 -13.61 -16.20 6.74
N GLN A 363 -12.95 -16.34 7.88
CA GLN A 363 -12.93 -15.29 8.90
C GLN A 363 -12.25 -14.04 8.35
N GLU A 364 -12.59 -12.91 8.95
CA GLU A 364 -11.93 -11.63 8.69
C GLU A 364 -10.44 -11.70 9.00
N ARG A 365 -9.64 -11.08 8.13
CA ARG A 365 -8.21 -10.85 8.36
C ARG A 365 -7.90 -9.38 8.19
N LYS A 366 -7.04 -8.85 9.06
CA LYS A 366 -6.47 -7.51 8.88
C LYS A 366 -5.38 -7.58 7.83
N LEU A 367 -5.34 -6.60 6.94
CA LEU A 367 -4.22 -6.45 6.02
C LEU A 367 -2.94 -6.13 6.79
N GLY A 368 -1.84 -6.73 6.33
CA GLY A 368 -0.50 -6.39 6.79
C GLY A 368 0.15 -5.37 5.89
N GLY A 369 1.40 -5.04 6.19
CA GLY A 369 2.27 -4.29 5.30
C GLY A 369 3.03 -5.19 4.32
N TYR A 370 4.03 -4.60 3.68
CA TYR A 370 4.96 -5.33 2.82
C TYR A 370 5.88 -6.27 3.60
N VAL A 371 6.44 -7.27 2.93
CA VAL A 371 7.54 -8.08 3.49
C VAL A 371 8.76 -7.21 3.81
N ASP A 372 9.60 -7.67 4.74
CA ASP A 372 10.75 -6.91 5.26
C ASP A 372 11.71 -6.41 4.17
N SER A 373 11.85 -7.17 3.08
CA SER A 373 12.71 -6.78 1.95
C SER A 373 12.15 -5.64 1.08
N LEU A 374 10.86 -5.32 1.19
CA LEU A 374 10.18 -4.26 0.42
C LEU A 374 9.76 -3.08 1.29
N LYS A 375 9.47 -3.30 2.58
CA LYS A 375 9.01 -2.23 3.50
C LYS A 375 9.93 -1.00 3.54
N PRO A 376 11.27 -1.12 3.72
CA PRO A 376 12.15 0.05 3.70
C PRO A 376 12.16 0.79 2.36
N LYS A 377 11.89 0.10 1.24
CA LYS A 377 11.82 0.72 -0.09
C LYS A 377 10.56 1.58 -0.24
N VAL A 378 9.43 1.11 0.28
CA VAL A 378 8.18 1.87 0.32
C VAL A 378 8.32 3.09 1.23
N GLU A 379 8.92 2.93 2.40
CA GLU A 379 9.21 4.05 3.32
C GLU A 379 10.10 5.10 2.66
N ALA A 380 11.21 4.68 2.03
CA ALA A 380 12.10 5.58 1.32
C ALA A 380 11.42 6.29 0.13
N PHE A 381 10.60 5.56 -0.66
CA PHE A 381 9.84 6.15 -1.77
C PHE A 381 8.84 7.19 -1.26
N ASN A 382 8.05 6.87 -0.23
CA ASN A 382 7.07 7.78 0.34
C ASN A 382 7.72 9.02 0.98
N SER A 383 8.89 8.88 1.60
CA SER A 383 9.66 10.04 2.08
C SER A 383 10.07 10.95 0.93
N LYS A 384 10.53 10.40 -0.21
CA LYS A 384 10.85 11.21 -1.41
C LYS A 384 9.62 11.93 -1.97
N VAL A 385 8.48 11.23 -2.07
CA VAL A 385 7.20 11.81 -2.52
C VAL A 385 6.75 12.94 -1.58
N MET A 386 6.90 12.74 -0.27
CA MET A 386 6.56 13.76 0.74
C MET A 386 7.34 15.05 0.48
N GLU A 387 8.67 14.94 0.42
CA GLU A 387 9.55 16.09 0.25
C GLU A 387 9.27 16.80 -1.09
N LYS A 388 9.21 16.04 -2.19
CA LYS A 388 8.88 16.60 -3.51
C LYS A 388 7.53 17.34 -3.53
N THR A 389 6.51 16.77 -2.88
CA THR A 389 5.17 17.38 -2.81
C THR A 389 5.19 18.66 -1.98
N VAL A 390 5.91 18.66 -0.86
CA VAL A 390 6.09 19.84 -0.01
C VAL A 390 6.78 20.95 -0.80
N ASP A 391 7.91 20.64 -1.44
CA ASP A 391 8.69 21.62 -2.21
C ASP A 391 7.89 22.20 -3.39
N SER A 392 7.13 21.36 -4.11
CA SER A 392 6.23 21.81 -5.18
C SER A 392 5.13 22.75 -4.67
N LEU A 393 4.55 22.47 -3.51
CA LEU A 393 3.51 23.29 -2.89
C LEU A 393 4.03 24.61 -2.30
N VAL A 394 5.31 24.65 -1.91
CA VAL A 394 5.98 25.90 -1.50
C VAL A 394 6.32 26.75 -2.72
N THR A 395 6.94 26.15 -3.75
CA THR A 395 7.34 26.84 -4.98
C THR A 395 6.14 27.46 -5.70
N THR A 396 5.03 26.73 -5.81
CA THR A 396 3.80 27.23 -6.48
C THR A 396 3.15 28.41 -5.77
N ARG A 397 3.46 28.64 -4.49
CA ARG A 397 2.96 29.79 -3.71
C ARG A 397 3.80 31.05 -3.85
N PHE A 398 4.78 31.04 -4.77
CA PHE A 398 5.67 32.14 -5.16
C PHE A 398 5.41 33.46 -4.41
N ILE A 399 6.21 33.69 -3.37
CA ILE A 399 6.37 35.03 -2.82
C ILE A 399 7.42 35.68 -3.73
N PRO A 400 7.08 36.69 -4.56
CA PRO A 400 8.08 37.37 -5.37
C PRO A 400 9.17 37.94 -4.45
N GLY A 401 10.41 37.48 -4.60
CA GLY A 401 11.54 37.84 -3.73
C GLY A 401 11.80 36.91 -2.54
N GLY A 402 11.13 35.75 -2.45
CA GLY A 402 11.42 34.74 -1.44
C GLY A 402 12.76 34.03 -1.68
N ILE A 403 13.30 33.42 -0.62
CA ILE A 403 14.48 32.56 -0.66
C ILE A 403 14.27 31.40 -1.64
N ASP A 404 15.25 31.12 -2.50
CA ASP A 404 15.17 29.96 -3.39
C ASP A 404 15.45 28.65 -2.63
N ASP A 405 15.23 27.50 -3.28
CA ASP A 405 15.41 26.20 -2.63
C ASP A 405 16.88 25.92 -2.29
N GLU A 406 17.84 26.43 -3.07
CA GLU A 406 19.27 26.24 -2.81
C GLU A 406 19.69 26.98 -1.54
N ASP A 407 19.35 28.26 -1.43
CA ASP A 407 19.57 29.08 -0.25
C ASP A 407 18.84 28.52 0.99
N PHE A 408 17.62 27.98 0.82
CA PHE A 408 16.88 27.33 1.91
C PHE A 408 17.62 26.10 2.44
N HIS A 409 18.11 25.24 1.54
CA HIS A 409 18.87 24.05 1.93
C HIS A 409 20.21 24.41 2.56
N GLN A 410 20.86 25.45 2.07
CA GLN A 410 22.10 25.96 2.66
C GLN A 410 21.88 26.41 4.11
N LEU A 411 20.83 27.18 4.38
CA LEU A 411 20.46 27.61 5.74
C LEU A 411 20.10 26.45 6.68
N GLU A 412 19.38 25.43 6.19
CA GLU A 412 19.10 24.22 7.00
C GLU A 412 20.40 23.47 7.35
N ASP A 413 21.31 23.31 6.39
CA ASP A 413 22.62 22.70 6.62
C ASP A 413 23.46 23.52 7.60
N THR A 414 23.47 24.84 7.45
CA THR A 414 24.14 25.79 8.35
C THR A 414 23.57 25.71 9.76
N ASN A 415 22.24 25.68 9.92
CA ASN A 415 21.58 25.50 11.21
C ASN A 415 21.93 24.13 11.83
N ALA A 416 21.93 23.04 11.05
CA ALA A 416 22.29 21.70 11.52
C ALA A 416 23.76 21.62 11.97
N ARG A 417 24.70 22.17 11.19
CA ARG A 417 26.13 22.27 11.56
C ARG A 417 26.31 23.08 12.85
N THR A 418 25.61 24.20 12.97
CA THR A 418 25.68 25.09 14.14
C THR A 418 25.17 24.38 15.40
N LEU A 419 24.06 23.63 15.30
CA LEU A 419 23.52 22.82 16.40
C LEU A 419 24.48 21.70 16.82
N ILE A 420 25.06 20.97 15.86
CA ILE A 420 26.09 19.96 16.13
C ILE A 420 27.30 20.59 16.83
N GLY A 421 27.74 21.77 16.36
CA GLY A 421 28.82 22.53 16.97
C GLY A 421 28.51 22.93 18.42
N ALA A 422 27.26 23.32 18.72
CA ALA A 422 26.83 23.64 20.08
C ALA A 422 26.90 22.43 21.01
N PHE A 423 26.46 21.26 20.57
CA PHE A 423 26.59 20.02 21.34
C PHE A 423 28.06 19.65 21.59
N GLN A 424 28.94 19.87 20.61
CA GLN A 424 30.38 19.66 20.78
C GLN A 424 30.98 20.65 21.78
N LEU A 425 30.59 21.93 21.72
CA LEU A 425 30.99 22.94 22.69
C LEU A 425 30.59 22.53 24.11
N ILE A 426 29.34 22.11 24.32
CA ILE A 426 28.86 21.62 25.63
C ILE A 426 29.73 20.49 26.16
N LYS A 427 30.09 19.51 25.32
CA LYS A 427 30.99 18.42 25.72
C LYS A 427 32.37 18.93 26.13
N ILE A 428 32.93 19.91 25.41
CA ILE A 428 34.21 20.53 25.75
C ILE A 428 34.12 21.25 27.09
N LEU A 429 33.09 22.08 27.29
CA LEU A 429 32.88 22.84 28.52
C LEU A 429 32.68 21.89 29.72
N ALA A 430 31.86 20.85 29.57
CA ALA A 430 31.62 19.85 30.61
C ALA A 430 32.93 19.20 31.06
N ARG A 431 33.80 18.83 30.11
CA ARG A 431 35.14 18.28 30.41
C ARG A 431 36.03 19.28 31.14
N GLN A 432 35.96 20.58 30.84
CA GLN A 432 36.71 21.61 31.58
C GLN A 432 36.15 21.83 33.00
N ALA A 433 34.86 21.59 33.20
CA ALA A 433 34.17 21.72 34.48
C ALA A 433 34.36 20.51 35.40
N GLU A 434 34.98 19.41 34.94
CA GLU A 434 35.24 18.25 35.78
C GLU A 434 36.31 18.55 36.84
N PRO A 435 35.99 18.43 38.14
CA PRO A 435 37.00 18.55 39.18
C PRO A 435 37.94 17.35 39.16
N ASN A 436 39.23 17.60 39.36
CA ASN A 436 40.16 16.52 39.61
C ASN A 436 40.03 16.01 41.06
N ILE A 437 40.63 14.84 41.31
CA ILE A 437 40.54 14.16 42.60
C ILE A 437 41.05 15.03 43.77
N PHE A 438 42.09 15.85 43.55
CA PHE A 438 42.63 16.73 44.59
C PHE A 438 41.72 17.92 44.87
N GLU A 439 41.17 18.54 43.83
CA GLU A 439 40.21 19.64 43.97
C GLU A 439 39.00 19.19 44.80
N TYR A 440 38.50 17.98 44.55
CA TYR A 440 37.41 17.33 45.30
C TYR A 440 37.80 17.06 46.76
N PHE A 441 38.90 16.33 47.00
CA PHE A 441 39.30 15.93 48.36
C PHE A 441 39.59 17.10 49.27
N PHE A 442 40.17 18.18 48.73
CA PHE A 442 40.51 19.36 49.50
C PHE A 442 39.44 20.46 49.46
N ASN A 443 38.29 20.21 48.82
CA ASN A 443 37.20 21.17 48.66
C ASN A 443 37.69 22.57 48.25
N THR A 444 38.58 22.59 47.25
CA THR A 444 39.23 23.83 46.81
C THR A 444 38.22 24.82 46.24
N GLU A 445 38.57 26.10 46.19
CA GLU A 445 37.72 27.09 45.52
C GLU A 445 37.50 26.73 44.03
N SER A 446 38.50 26.17 43.35
CA SER A 446 38.38 25.60 41.99
C SER A 446 37.29 24.53 41.92
N TYR A 447 37.17 23.65 42.91
CA TYR A 447 36.11 22.64 42.97
C TYR A 447 34.72 23.26 43.06
N VAL A 448 34.56 24.28 43.92
CA VAL A 448 33.28 24.98 44.08
C VAL A 448 32.87 25.66 42.77
N ILE A 449 33.79 26.40 42.13
CA ILE A 449 33.51 27.09 40.87
C ILE A 449 33.23 26.10 39.74
N LYS A 450 33.98 24.99 39.65
CA LYS A 450 33.74 23.94 38.65
C LYS A 450 32.36 23.29 38.78
N ASN A 451 31.90 23.03 40.00
CA ASN A 451 30.55 22.52 40.22
C ASN A 451 29.46 23.52 39.81
N GLN A 452 29.66 24.81 40.09
CA GLN A 452 28.74 25.86 39.64
C GLN A 452 28.73 25.99 38.10
N ALA A 453 29.92 25.95 37.47
CA ALA A 453 30.06 25.92 36.02
C ALA A 453 29.35 24.71 35.40
N LYS A 454 29.48 23.53 36.02
CA LYS A 454 28.78 22.32 35.60
C LYS A 454 27.25 22.51 35.58
N VAL A 455 26.66 23.09 36.62
CA VAL A 455 25.22 23.37 36.65
C VAL A 455 24.80 24.29 35.51
N ILE A 456 25.60 25.32 35.19
CA ILE A 456 25.33 26.22 34.05
C ILE A 456 25.37 25.44 32.73
N ILE A 457 26.37 24.59 32.54
CA ILE A 457 26.55 23.79 31.32
C ILE A 457 25.43 22.76 31.16
N ASP A 458 25.06 22.06 32.23
CA ASP A 458 23.99 21.06 32.21
C ASP A 458 22.63 21.73 31.87
N ASN A 459 22.35 22.93 32.40
CA ASN A 459 21.16 23.70 32.01
C ASN A 459 21.19 24.13 30.54
N ALA A 460 22.34 24.56 30.04
CA ALA A 460 22.50 24.94 28.63
C ALA A 460 22.34 23.75 27.68
N ALA A 461 22.78 22.56 28.09
CA ALA A 461 22.58 21.30 27.38
C ALA A 461 21.10 20.94 27.29
N GLN A 462 20.38 21.04 28.41
CA GLN A 462 18.93 20.81 28.45
C GLN A 462 18.18 21.74 27.49
N MET A 463 18.59 23.02 27.40
CA MET A 463 18.03 23.93 26.41
C MET A 463 18.32 23.50 24.97
N LEU A 464 19.51 22.97 24.67
CA LEU A 464 19.84 22.45 23.33
C LEU A 464 18.99 21.23 22.96
N ASP A 465 18.75 20.32 23.92
CA ASP A 465 17.90 19.14 23.69
C ASP A 465 16.48 19.57 23.28
N GLU A 466 15.97 20.69 23.81
CA GLU A 466 14.69 21.24 23.34
C GLU A 466 14.74 21.68 21.88
N PHE A 467 15.87 22.14 21.33
CA PHE A 467 15.99 22.51 19.91
C PHE A 467 16.08 21.28 18.99
N ASP A 468 16.72 20.21 19.45
CA ASP A 468 16.83 18.95 18.72
C ASP A 468 15.44 18.28 18.55
N ASP A 469 14.64 18.26 19.62
CA ASP A 469 13.32 17.61 19.61
C ASP A 469 12.20 18.46 18.98
N SER A 470 12.28 19.80 19.05
CA SER A 470 11.12 20.67 18.77
C SER A 470 11.03 21.27 17.36
N LYS A 471 11.92 20.90 16.44
CA LYS A 471 12.04 21.55 15.10
C LYS A 471 12.25 23.07 15.17
N LYS A 472 12.65 23.61 16.32
CA LYS A 472 12.97 25.04 16.49
C LYS A 472 14.29 25.34 15.81
N ASP A 473 14.39 26.55 15.26
CA ASP A 473 15.62 26.99 14.62
C ASP A 473 16.65 27.42 15.66
N PHE A 474 17.78 26.72 15.71
CA PHE A 474 18.84 27.04 16.65
C PHE A 474 19.63 28.27 16.19
N LEU A 475 19.69 28.56 14.89
CA LEU A 475 20.51 29.65 14.37
C LEU A 475 20.14 31.01 14.99
N VAL A 476 18.85 31.35 15.14
CA VAL A 476 18.41 32.59 15.85
C VAL A 476 18.79 32.58 17.32
N SER A 477 18.66 31.41 17.92
CA SER A 477 18.77 31.26 19.37
C SER A 477 20.22 31.08 19.80
N SER A 478 21.12 30.82 18.86
CA SER A 478 22.53 30.52 19.10
C SER A 478 23.26 31.66 19.82
N GLU A 479 23.08 32.91 19.37
CA GLU A 479 23.70 34.07 20.00
C GLU A 479 23.12 34.37 21.41
N PRO A 480 21.80 34.44 21.63
CA PRO A 480 21.24 34.56 22.97
C PRO A 480 21.65 33.43 23.92
N TRP A 481 21.62 32.18 23.43
CA TRP A 481 22.05 31.00 24.19
C TRP A 481 23.53 31.11 24.61
N LEU A 482 24.39 31.50 23.67
CA LEU A 482 25.82 31.68 23.93
C LEU A 482 26.10 32.82 24.92
N LYS A 483 25.40 33.95 24.77
CA LYS A 483 25.50 35.10 25.68
C LYS A 483 25.03 34.76 27.10
N ASP A 484 23.98 33.97 27.25
CA ASP A 484 23.51 33.51 28.56
C ASP A 484 24.57 32.64 29.26
N ILE A 485 25.18 31.68 28.54
CA ILE A 485 26.28 30.88 29.07
C ILE A 485 27.46 31.77 29.49
N GLN A 486 27.89 32.68 28.62
CA GLN A 486 28.99 33.59 28.90
C GLN A 486 28.71 34.47 30.13
N PHE A 487 27.52 35.03 30.22
CA PHE A 487 27.08 35.86 31.35
C PHE A 487 27.06 35.06 32.65
N ARG A 488 26.46 33.87 32.66
CA ARG A 488 26.39 33.03 33.88
C ARG A 488 27.77 32.58 34.34
N LEU A 489 28.65 32.21 33.42
CA LEU A 489 30.03 31.87 33.74
C LEU A 489 30.81 33.09 34.27
N SER A 490 30.50 34.31 33.83
CA SER A 490 31.15 35.51 34.37
C SER A 490 30.70 35.85 35.79
N GLN A 491 29.51 35.40 36.23
CA GLN A 491 29.03 35.63 37.60
C GLN A 491 29.75 34.76 38.64
N ILE A 492 30.31 33.62 38.22
CA ILE A 492 31.06 32.71 39.10
C ILE A 492 32.57 32.89 38.97
N ASP A 493 33.03 33.74 38.04
CA ASP A 493 34.41 34.14 37.92
C ASP A 493 34.76 35.16 39.00
N ASN A 494 35.46 34.72 40.04
CA ASN A 494 35.89 35.56 41.16
C ASN A 494 37.11 36.44 40.83
N GLY A 495 37.59 36.45 39.58
CA GLY A 495 38.74 37.23 39.13
C GLY A 495 40.10 36.57 39.39
N PHE A 496 40.13 35.37 39.96
CA PHE A 496 41.35 34.57 40.10
C PHE A 496 41.65 33.86 38.76
N PRO A 497 42.93 33.76 38.33
CA PRO A 497 43.29 33.25 37.00
C PRO A 497 43.19 31.71 36.91
N TYR A 498 41.98 31.19 37.06
CA TYR A 498 41.68 29.78 36.87
C TYR A 498 41.88 29.40 35.40
N TYR A 499 42.89 28.56 35.15
CA TYR A 499 43.22 28.12 33.79
C TYR A 499 42.04 27.47 33.05
N PHE A 500 41.14 26.77 33.77
CA PHE A 500 39.94 26.18 33.15
C PHE A 500 38.92 27.24 32.71
N MET A 501 38.75 28.34 33.47
CA MET A 501 37.87 29.46 33.09
C MET A 501 38.38 30.15 31.82
N TYR A 502 39.70 30.32 31.69
CA TYR A 502 40.30 30.80 30.45
C TYR A 502 39.99 29.88 29.27
N LYS A 503 40.13 28.56 29.43
CA LYS A 503 39.79 27.57 28.38
C LYS A 503 38.31 27.60 28.00
N MET A 504 37.41 27.73 28.97
CA MET A 504 35.97 27.84 28.71
C MET A 504 35.66 29.10 27.90
N LYS A 505 36.21 30.26 28.31
CA LYS A 505 36.05 31.53 27.57
C LYS A 505 36.61 31.44 26.15
N SER A 506 37.76 30.79 25.97
CA SER A 506 38.34 30.54 24.64
C SER A 506 37.40 29.70 23.77
N ALA A 507 36.91 28.56 24.27
CA ALA A 507 36.00 27.70 23.51
C ALA A 507 34.68 28.40 23.13
N LEU A 508 34.15 29.24 24.03
CA LEU A 508 32.96 30.07 23.75
C LEU A 508 33.25 31.12 22.67
N SER A 509 34.44 31.73 22.68
CA SER A 509 34.87 32.70 21.66
C SER A 509 35.08 32.04 20.30
N ASP A 510 35.66 30.83 20.28
CA ASP A 510 35.87 30.05 19.06
C ASP A 510 34.52 29.69 18.43
N PHE A 511 33.56 29.23 19.24
CA PHE A 511 32.21 28.94 18.78
C PHE A 511 31.44 30.20 18.33
N ASN A 512 31.59 31.33 19.04
CA ASN A 512 31.02 32.61 18.59
C ASN A 512 31.55 33.02 17.22
N SER A 513 32.85 32.80 16.98
CA SER A 513 33.50 33.10 15.71
C SER A 513 32.98 32.18 14.60
N LEU A 514 32.76 30.89 14.90
CA LEU A 514 32.13 29.93 13.99
C LEU A 514 30.72 30.37 13.59
N ILE A 515 29.86 30.72 14.56
CA ILE A 515 28.50 31.23 14.28
C ILE A 515 28.58 32.48 13.40
N GLY A 516 29.49 33.41 13.74
CA GLY A 516 29.69 34.63 12.96
C GLY A 516 30.12 34.35 11.51
N GLN A 517 30.97 33.35 11.28
CA GLN A 517 31.39 32.95 9.93
C GLN A 517 30.23 32.30 9.15
N GLU A 518 29.50 31.39 9.77
CA GLU A 518 28.36 30.71 9.17
C GLU A 518 27.22 31.71 8.83
N MET A 519 26.96 32.69 9.70
CA MET A 519 25.98 33.75 9.42
C MET A 519 26.46 34.78 8.38
N ALA A 520 27.75 35.14 8.36
CA ALA A 520 28.27 36.14 7.43
C ALA A 520 28.35 35.65 5.98
N LEU A 521 28.23 34.34 5.74
CA LEU A 521 28.16 33.77 4.40
C LEU A 521 26.76 33.89 3.77
N GLU A 522 25.74 34.29 4.53
CA GLU A 522 24.32 34.15 4.12
C GLU A 522 23.48 35.43 4.35
N PHE A 523 24.05 36.50 4.92
CA PHE A 523 23.45 37.83 5.04
C PHE A 523 24.37 38.89 4.42
#